data_AF-A0A7I8CIN9-F1
#
_entry.id   AF-A0A7I8CIN9-F1
#
_cell.length_a   1.000
_cell.length_b   1.000
_cell.length_c   1.000
_cell.angle_alpha   90.00
_cell.angle_beta   90.00
_cell.angle_gamma   90.00
#
_symmetry.space_group_name_H-M   'P 1'
#
loop_
_entity.id
_entity.type
_entity.pdbx_description
1 polymer ?
#
loop_
_entity_poly.entity_id
_entity_poly.type
_entity_poly.pdbx_seq_one_letter_code
_entity_poly.pdbx_strand_id
1 'polypeptide(L)'
;MIGGLKDVDADAGAGVVLDQPLIVEFGAPFEARRARSKVLAWTALVDDVAKHSGVDKALLMAVIDVESGGDPFAVSPKGAKGLMQLMPQTGARQGADDLFDPYQNVAAGTRLLDTLLATFGDVPRALAAYNSISNSIVK
;
A
#
# COMPACT_ATOMS: atom_id res chain seq x y z
N MET A 1 13.89 -44.90 -46.36
CA MET A 1 14.63 -44.31 -45.21
C MET A 1 14.50 -42.81 -45.29
N ILE A 2 14.02 -42.26 -44.18
CA ILE A 2 13.97 -40.87 -43.74
C ILE A 2 15.08 -39.94 -44.24
N GLY A 3 14.72 -38.66 -44.45
CA GLY A 3 15.60 -37.52 -44.21
C GLY A 3 15.72 -36.50 -45.34
N GLY A 4 15.12 -35.32 -45.14
CA GLY A 4 15.48 -34.11 -45.90
C GLY A 4 14.36 -33.10 -46.10
N LEU A 5 13.77 -32.56 -45.02
CA LEU A 5 13.11 -31.25 -45.12
C LEU A 5 14.20 -30.17 -45.20
N LYS A 6 14.18 -29.40 -46.28
CA LYS A 6 14.70 -28.02 -46.34
C LYS A 6 13.50 -27.11 -46.59
N ASP A 7 13.23 -26.25 -45.61
CA ASP A 7 12.99 -24.80 -45.68
C ASP A 7 12.79 -24.20 -47.09
N VAL A 8 11.95 -23.19 -47.34
CA VAL A 8 10.95 -22.40 -46.61
C VAL A 8 10.27 -21.62 -47.74
N ASP A 9 9.02 -21.94 -48.08
CA ASP A 9 8.29 -21.13 -49.05
C ASP A 9 7.56 -20.00 -48.32
N ALA A 10 8.01 -18.79 -48.67
CA ALA A 10 7.35 -17.53 -48.38
C ALA A 10 6.03 -17.46 -49.14
N ASP A 11 4.93 -17.26 -48.42
CA ASP A 11 3.79 -16.55 -48.96
C ASP A 11 3.13 -15.69 -47.87
N ALA A 12 2.67 -14.54 -48.35
CA ALA A 12 2.31 -13.33 -47.69
C ALA A 12 1.11 -13.44 -46.74
N GLY A 13 1.08 -12.57 -45.72
CA GLY A 13 -0.09 -12.42 -44.87
C GLY A 13 0.07 -11.45 -43.72
N ALA A 14 0.06 -10.15 -44.05
CA ALA A 14 -0.21 -9.03 -43.14
C ALA A 14 0.61 -8.97 -41.84
N GLY A 15 1.83 -8.44 -41.95
CA GLY A 15 2.44 -7.75 -40.82
C GLY A 15 1.53 -6.59 -40.41
N VAL A 16 0.86 -6.72 -39.27
CA VAL A 16 0.25 -5.57 -38.61
C VAL A 16 1.40 -4.76 -38.02
N VAL A 17 1.85 -3.77 -38.79
CA VAL A 17 2.63 -2.67 -38.26
C VAL A 17 1.69 -1.91 -37.33
N LEU A 18 1.86 -2.10 -36.02
CA LEU A 18 1.24 -1.23 -35.03
C LEU A 18 2.03 0.08 -34.98
N ASP A 19 1.89 0.91 -36.03
CA ASP A 19 2.37 2.31 -36.04
C ASP A 19 1.37 3.24 -35.36
N GLN A 20 0.81 2.78 -34.24
CA GLN A 20 0.00 3.61 -33.37
C GLN A 20 0.62 3.45 -31.98
N PRO A 21 1.10 4.53 -31.33
CA PRO A 21 1.47 4.43 -29.94
C PRO A 21 0.26 3.88 -29.19
N LEU A 22 0.48 2.88 -28.35
CA LEU A 22 -0.53 2.37 -27.44
C LEU A 22 -0.89 3.50 -26.46
N ILE A 23 -1.81 4.37 -26.84
CA ILE A 23 -2.41 5.35 -25.93
C ILE A 23 -3.33 4.56 -25.02
N VAL A 24 -2.77 4.06 -23.91
CA VAL A 24 -3.56 3.61 -22.78
C VAL A 24 -4.12 4.89 -22.15
N GLU A 25 -5.40 5.16 -22.32
CA GLU A 25 -6.05 6.27 -21.63
C GLU A 25 -5.93 6.07 -20.11
N PHE A 26 -5.06 6.87 -19.50
CA PHE A 26 -4.84 6.84 -18.07
C PHE A 26 -5.73 7.85 -17.37
N GLY A 27 -6.92 7.39 -16.96
CA GLY A 27 -7.92 8.14 -16.20
C GLY A 27 -7.54 8.50 -14.75
N ALA A 28 -6.25 8.64 -14.44
CA ALA A 28 -5.81 9.18 -13.16
C ALA A 28 -4.56 10.05 -13.35
N PRO A 29 -4.49 11.22 -12.68
CA PRO A 29 -3.32 12.09 -12.73
C PRO A 29 -2.02 11.34 -12.42
N PHE A 30 -0.91 11.75 -13.04
CA PHE A 30 0.42 11.16 -12.83
C PHE A 30 0.79 11.06 -11.33
N GLU A 31 0.42 12.06 -10.53
CA GLU A 31 0.63 12.06 -9.09
C GLU A 31 -0.16 10.95 -8.37
N ALA A 32 -1.43 10.75 -8.71
CA ALA A 32 -2.22 9.64 -8.17
C ALA A 32 -1.65 8.28 -8.60
N ARG A 33 -1.08 8.19 -9.80
CA ARG A 33 -0.35 6.99 -10.23
C ARG A 33 0.92 6.77 -9.41
N ARG A 34 1.72 7.81 -9.19
CA ARG A 34 2.97 7.75 -8.43
C ARG A 34 2.73 7.42 -6.95
N ALA A 35 1.71 8.03 -6.32
CA ALA A 35 1.30 7.71 -4.96
C ALA A 35 0.88 6.24 -4.84
N ARG A 36 0.02 5.75 -5.74
CA ARG A 36 -0.33 4.31 -5.77
C ARG A 36 0.89 3.41 -5.99
N SER A 37 1.83 3.79 -6.85
CA SER A 37 3.09 3.04 -7.03
C SER A 37 3.94 2.98 -5.75
N LYS A 38 3.96 4.05 -4.94
CA LYS A 38 4.65 4.05 -3.63
C LYS A 38 3.96 3.13 -2.64
N VAL A 39 2.64 3.19 -2.53
CA VAL A 39 1.87 2.31 -1.65
C VAL A 39 2.09 0.85 -2.03
N LEU A 40 2.04 0.52 -3.32
CA LEU A 40 2.26 -0.84 -3.82
C LEU A 40 3.66 -1.38 -3.50
N ALA A 41 4.67 -0.53 -3.30
CA ALA A 41 6.00 -0.97 -2.88
C ALA A 41 5.99 -1.67 -1.50
N TRP A 42 5.00 -1.37 -0.66
CA TRP A 42 4.86 -1.95 0.68
C TRP A 42 4.08 -3.27 0.69
N THR A 43 3.61 -3.75 -0.47
CA THR A 43 2.73 -4.93 -0.56
C THR A 43 3.30 -6.16 0.15
N ALA A 44 4.60 -6.44 0.01
CA ALA A 44 5.22 -7.62 0.63
C ALA A 44 5.29 -7.51 2.16
N LEU A 45 5.63 -6.32 2.66
CA LEU A 45 5.67 -6.05 4.10
C LEU A 45 4.28 -6.11 4.72
N VAL A 46 3.30 -5.48 4.08
CA VAL A 46 1.90 -5.50 4.55
C VAL A 46 1.32 -6.91 4.48
N ASP A 47 1.68 -7.70 3.47
CA ASP A 47 1.30 -9.11 3.39
C ASP A 47 1.83 -9.94 4.57
N ASP A 48 3.09 -9.71 4.95
CA ASP A 48 3.70 -10.37 6.11
C ASP A 48 3.01 -9.96 7.42
N VAL A 49 2.79 -8.66 7.65
CA VAL A 49 2.10 -8.18 8.85
C VAL A 49 0.64 -8.67 8.89
N ALA A 50 -0.08 -8.64 7.76
CA ALA A 50 -1.45 -9.10 7.67
C ALA A 50 -1.59 -10.57 8.06
N LYS A 51 -0.68 -11.45 7.59
CA LYS A 51 -0.69 -12.90 7.93
C LYS A 51 -0.59 -13.18 9.43
N HIS A 52 0.08 -12.31 10.17
CA HIS A 52 0.27 -12.45 11.61
C HIS A 52 -0.79 -11.66 12.43
N SER A 53 -1.79 -11.09 11.75
CA SER A 53 -2.88 -10.32 12.36
C SER A 53 -4.25 -10.80 11.87
N GLY A 54 -5.33 -10.34 12.50
CA GLY A 54 -6.69 -10.55 12.00
C GLY A 54 -7.15 -9.51 10.96
N VAL A 55 -6.27 -8.60 10.53
CA VAL A 55 -6.64 -7.43 9.72
C VAL A 55 -6.42 -7.70 8.24
N ASP A 56 -7.43 -7.36 7.44
CA ASP A 56 -7.38 -7.51 5.99
C ASP A 56 -6.25 -6.64 5.37
N LYS A 57 -5.48 -7.26 4.47
CA LYS A 57 -4.36 -6.61 3.77
C LYS A 57 -4.81 -5.39 2.96
N ALA A 58 -5.95 -5.47 2.27
CA ALA A 58 -6.42 -4.37 1.45
C ALA A 58 -6.84 -3.18 2.34
N LEU A 59 -7.39 -3.44 3.52
CA LEU A 59 -7.67 -2.41 4.52
C LEU A 59 -6.37 -1.72 4.98
N LEU A 60 -5.33 -2.48 5.31
CA LEU A 60 -4.03 -1.91 5.72
C LEU A 60 -3.41 -1.04 4.60
N MET A 61 -3.43 -1.53 3.36
CA MET A 61 -2.94 -0.78 2.20
C MET A 61 -3.73 0.51 1.99
N ALA A 62 -5.06 0.48 2.17
CA ALA A 62 -5.91 1.66 2.06
C ALA A 62 -5.61 2.68 3.16
N VAL A 63 -5.35 2.25 4.40
CA VAL A 63 -4.93 3.14 5.49
C VAL A 63 -3.58 3.79 5.17
N ILE A 64 -2.59 3.04 4.70
CA ILE A 64 -1.27 3.61 4.32
C ILE A 64 -1.40 4.65 3.21
N ASP A 65 -2.25 4.39 2.21
CA ASP A 65 -2.51 5.33 1.11
C ASP A 65 -3.09 6.65 1.63
N VAL A 66 -4.11 6.57 2.50
CA VAL A 66 -4.77 7.76 3.08
C VAL A 66 -3.85 8.53 4.02
N GLU A 67 -3.07 7.83 4.85
CA GLU A 67 -2.27 8.46 5.91
C GLU A 67 -0.98 9.09 5.38
N SER A 68 -0.28 8.42 4.47
CA SER A 68 1.05 8.87 4.01
C SER A 68 1.25 8.87 2.50
N GLY A 69 0.32 8.31 1.72
CA GLY A 69 0.55 8.04 0.30
C GLY A 69 1.75 7.12 0.06
N GLY A 70 2.08 6.27 1.05
CA GLY A 70 3.23 5.37 1.02
C GLY A 70 4.59 6.02 1.32
N ASP A 71 4.63 7.19 1.95
CA ASP A 71 5.87 7.83 2.40
C ASP A 71 6.26 7.40 3.84
N PRO A 72 7.34 6.61 4.02
CA PRO A 72 7.75 6.13 5.34
C PRO A 72 8.37 7.23 6.20
N PHE A 73 8.69 8.39 5.63
CA PHE A 73 9.25 9.54 6.36
C PHE A 73 8.24 10.66 6.55
N ALA A 74 6.96 10.43 6.23
CA ALA A 74 5.90 11.41 6.41
C ALA A 74 5.80 11.87 7.88
N VAL A 75 5.71 13.19 8.07
CA VAL A 75 5.47 13.81 9.38
C VAL A 75 4.32 14.81 9.27
N SER A 76 3.26 14.61 10.06
CA SER A 76 2.15 15.55 10.09
C SER A 76 2.47 16.82 10.90
N PRO A 77 1.75 17.94 10.70
CA PRO A 77 1.89 19.13 11.54
C PRO A 77 1.68 18.89 13.03
N LYS A 78 0.98 17.81 13.40
CA LYS A 78 0.73 17.41 14.80
C LYS A 78 1.80 16.46 15.34
N GLY A 79 2.72 16.00 14.50
CA GLY A 79 3.83 15.11 14.88
C GLY A 79 3.56 13.62 14.70
N ALA A 80 2.50 13.23 13.98
CA ALA A 80 2.29 11.84 13.56
C ALA A 80 3.37 11.44 12.53
N LYS A 81 3.82 10.17 12.55
CA LYS A 81 4.99 9.73 11.79
C LYS A 81 4.76 8.44 11.00
N GLY A 82 5.42 8.35 9.85
CA GLY A 82 5.59 7.14 9.05
C GLY A 82 4.33 6.70 8.29
N LEU A 83 4.37 5.47 7.78
CA LEU A 83 3.40 4.95 6.81
C LEU A 83 1.94 5.01 7.27
N MET A 84 1.69 4.70 8.53
CA MET A 84 0.35 4.67 9.14
C MET A 84 0.09 5.87 10.07
N GLN A 85 0.93 6.91 9.99
CA GLN A 85 0.83 8.18 10.73
C GLN A 85 0.49 8.00 12.22
N LEU A 86 1.36 7.30 12.95
CA LEU A 86 1.18 7.12 14.38
C LEU A 86 1.78 8.29 15.16
N MET A 87 1.09 8.71 16.22
CA MET A 87 1.70 9.58 17.23
C MET A 87 2.80 8.81 17.98
N PRO A 88 3.94 9.44 18.33
CA PRO A 88 5.06 8.75 18.99
C PRO A 88 4.66 7.96 20.23
N GLN A 89 3.81 8.53 21.09
CA GLN A 89 3.31 7.85 22.28
C GLN A 89 2.45 6.64 21.94
N THR A 90 1.61 6.73 20.90
CA THR A 90 0.78 5.62 20.43
C THR A 90 1.64 4.52 19.84
N GLY A 91 2.62 4.86 19.01
CA GLY A 91 3.61 3.94 18.46
C GLY A 91 4.33 3.13 19.54
N ALA A 92 4.85 3.84 20.56
CA ALA A 92 5.53 3.20 21.69
C ALA A 92 4.62 2.25 22.48
N ARG A 93 3.37 2.65 22.76
CA ARG A 93 2.38 1.75 23.41
C ARG A 93 2.07 0.51 22.59
N GLN A 94 2.20 0.62 21.27
CA GLN A 94 2.05 -0.48 20.34
C GLN A 94 3.38 -1.17 20.02
N GLY A 95 4.49 -0.88 20.73
CA GLY A 95 5.76 -1.59 20.59
C GLY A 95 6.60 -1.20 19.37
N ALA A 96 6.47 0.03 18.85
CA ALA A 96 7.42 0.61 17.91
C ALA A 96 8.40 1.53 18.63
N ASP A 97 9.70 1.26 18.46
CA ASP A 97 10.80 2.10 18.96
C ASP A 97 11.17 3.19 17.95
N ASP A 98 11.09 2.87 16.66
CA ASP A 98 11.25 3.82 15.56
C ASP A 98 10.03 3.81 14.62
N LEU A 99 9.35 4.95 14.52
CA LEU A 99 8.19 5.11 13.64
C LEU A 99 8.55 5.40 12.19
N PHE A 100 9.82 5.66 11.87
CA PHE A 100 10.31 5.75 10.50
C PHE A 100 10.78 4.39 9.96
N ASP A 101 10.93 3.37 10.82
CA ASP A 101 11.08 1.99 10.39
C ASP A 101 9.73 1.47 9.85
N PRO A 102 9.63 1.13 8.54
CA PRO A 102 8.37 0.73 7.93
C PRO A 102 7.71 -0.48 8.59
N TYR A 103 8.51 -1.45 9.03
CA TYR A 103 8.00 -2.68 9.62
C TYR A 103 7.39 -2.40 11.00
N GLN A 104 8.14 -1.71 11.87
CA GLN A 104 7.65 -1.31 13.18
C GLN A 104 6.40 -0.44 13.10
N ASN A 105 6.39 0.54 12.18
CA ASN A 105 5.25 1.43 11.98
C ASN A 105 3.99 0.66 11.56
N VAL A 106 4.10 -0.20 10.54
CA VAL A 106 2.97 -0.97 10.02
C VAL A 106 2.50 -2.01 11.04
N ALA A 107 3.42 -2.69 11.73
CA ALA A 107 3.06 -3.65 12.77
C ALA A 107 2.34 -2.97 13.96
N ALA A 108 2.82 -1.81 14.41
CA ALA A 108 2.20 -1.04 15.47
C ALA A 108 0.82 -0.50 15.06
N GLY A 109 0.70 0.04 13.84
CA GLY A 109 -0.57 0.55 13.32
C GLY A 109 -1.59 -0.57 13.12
N THR A 110 -1.15 -1.75 12.69
CA THR A 110 -1.99 -2.94 12.57
C THR A 110 -2.54 -3.39 13.93
N ARG A 111 -1.71 -3.45 14.98
CA ARG A 111 -2.17 -3.77 16.35
C ARG A 111 -3.22 -2.78 16.86
N LEU A 112 -3.01 -1.49 16.60
CA LEU A 112 -3.98 -0.46 16.94
C LEU A 112 -5.30 -0.68 16.19
N LEU A 113 -5.23 -0.88 14.87
CA LEU A 113 -6.42 -1.07 14.04
C LEU A 113 -7.19 -2.35 14.42
N ASP A 114 -6.49 -3.44 14.69
CA ASP A 114 -7.08 -4.69 15.19
C ASP A 114 -7.85 -4.48 16.50
N THR A 115 -7.25 -3.74 17.45
CA THR A 115 -7.90 -3.37 18.71
C THR A 115 -9.20 -2.57 18.46
N LEU A 116 -9.17 -1.62 17.52
CA LEU A 116 -10.34 -0.80 17.20
C LEU A 116 -11.42 -1.62 16.48
N LEU A 117 -11.04 -2.52 15.57
CA LEU A 117 -11.97 -3.43 14.90
C LEU A 117 -12.67 -4.34 15.92
N ALA A 118 -11.91 -4.90 16.87
CA ALA A 118 -12.48 -5.69 17.96
C ALA A 118 -13.39 -4.86 18.88
N THR A 119 -13.06 -3.58 19.11
CA THR A 119 -13.84 -2.69 19.99
C THR A 119 -15.18 -2.27 19.36
N PHE A 120 -15.17 -1.93 18.08
CA PHE A 120 -16.34 -1.35 17.41
C PHE A 120 -17.18 -2.36 16.62
N GLY A 121 -16.60 -3.50 16.23
CA GLY A 121 -17.27 -4.56 15.48
C GLY A 121 -17.55 -4.24 14.01
N ASP A 122 -17.20 -3.04 13.54
CA ASP A 122 -17.32 -2.65 12.13
C ASP A 122 -16.19 -1.71 11.69
N VAL A 123 -15.84 -1.82 10.41
CA VAL A 123 -14.74 -1.06 9.79
C VAL A 123 -14.98 0.45 9.82
N PRO A 124 -16.17 0.99 9.45
CA PRO A 124 -16.40 2.43 9.48
C PRO A 124 -16.13 3.10 10.83
N ARG A 125 -16.63 2.52 11.94
CA ARG A 125 -16.41 3.07 13.28
C ARG A 125 -14.96 2.92 13.73
N ALA A 126 -14.33 1.78 13.41
CA ALA A 126 -12.92 1.57 13.72
C ALA A 126 -12.02 2.61 13.01
N LEU A 127 -12.26 2.90 11.74
CA LEU A 127 -11.51 3.92 10.99
C LEU A 127 -11.76 5.34 11.50
N ALA A 128 -13.01 5.68 11.88
CA ALA A 128 -13.30 6.96 12.50
C ALA A 128 -12.53 7.15 13.81
N ALA A 129 -12.46 6.10 14.64
CA ALA A 129 -11.66 6.12 15.86
C ALA A 129 -10.16 6.17 15.58
N TYR A 130 -9.65 5.42 14.59
CA TYR A 130 -8.24 5.43 14.18
C TYR A 130 -7.79 6.85 13.82
N ASN A 131 -8.56 7.53 12.96
CA ASN A 131 -8.29 8.91 12.55
C ASN A 131 -8.27 9.87 13.74
N SER A 132 -9.09 9.65 14.77
CA SER A 132 -9.12 10.49 15.97
C SER A 132 -7.85 10.36 16.81
N ILE A 133 -7.26 9.15 16.87
CA ILE A 133 -6.05 8.85 17.64
C ILE A 133 -4.83 9.44 16.93
N SER A 134 -4.69 9.21 15.61
CA SER A 134 -3.60 9.77 14.80
C SER A 134 -3.64 11.30 14.74
N ASN A 135 -4.82 11.90 14.91
CA ASN A 135 -5.02 13.35 14.95
C ASN A 135 -5.07 13.98 16.35
N SER A 136 -4.96 13.18 17.41
CA SER A 136 -5.07 13.67 18.78
C SER A 136 -3.82 14.47 19.17
N ILE A 137 -4.03 15.70 19.63
CA ILE A 137 -2.94 16.53 20.14
C ILE A 137 -2.63 16.04 21.54
N VAL A 138 -1.40 15.56 21.77
CA VAL A 138 -0.90 15.36 23.12
C VAL A 138 -0.64 16.75 23.69
N LYS A 139 -1.46 17.18 24.66
CA LYS A 139 -1.21 18.40 25.45
C LYS A 139 -0.22 18.10 26.56
#